data_AF-B5ZBQ0-F1
#
_entry.id   AF-B5ZBQ0-F1
#
_cell.length_a   1.000
_cell.length_b   1.000
_cell.length_c   1.000
_cell.angle_alpha   90.00
_cell.angle_beta   90.00
_cell.angle_gamma   90.00
#
_symmetry.space_group_name_H-M   'P 1'
#
loop_
_entity.id
_entity.type
_entity.pdbx_description
1 polymer ?
#
loop_
_entity_poly.entity_id
_entity_poly.type
_entity_poly.pdbx_seq_one_letter_code
_entity_poly.pdbx_strand_id
1 'polypeptide(L)'
;MDKKNIFTILEKLIKKYEYLYKPILDDYISNFTRTFLEYILTIEMKYHLNYERFERYLSNSSRNYRNGFSKKQLHMNDLKILVNIPRDRNGAFESKIISKYQVDISRFEYRLLSLGINNLQLNEYEKILEDFYDIYNDKTIDKLRNEIALKVYDYLENKKQELNNIDVDQIFIDGFSLSTNRYLTIVITKSLDKQLTILGFWVINNLQNKWWNDIIAKIAMHHPQVISYKILFKNDDELLMSLKNHSSNDFERARFIFINKRILK
;
A
#
# COMPACT_ATOMS: atom_id res chain seq x y z
N MET A 1 10.96 1.87 13.97
CA MET A 1 9.75 2.70 13.90
C MET A 1 8.71 2.11 14.83
N ASP A 2 8.04 2.93 15.64
CA ASP A 2 6.97 2.47 16.51
C ASP A 2 5.70 2.19 15.69
N LYS A 3 5.24 0.93 15.65
CA LYS A 3 4.07 0.48 14.86
C LYS A 3 2.83 1.31 15.18
N LYS A 4 2.66 1.67 16.46
CA LYS A 4 1.53 2.49 16.94
C LYS A 4 1.45 3.85 16.26
N ASN A 5 2.60 4.41 15.87
CA ASN A 5 2.65 5.72 15.27
C ASN A 5 2.18 5.71 13.81
N ILE A 6 2.57 4.69 13.03
CA ILE A 6 2.14 4.54 11.62
C ILE A 6 0.63 4.38 11.53
N PHE A 7 0.05 3.45 12.28
CA PHE A 7 -1.39 3.15 12.19
C PHE A 7 -2.23 4.37 12.61
N THR A 8 -1.83 5.06 13.68
CA THR A 8 -2.50 6.28 14.14
C THR A 8 -2.46 7.38 13.07
N ILE A 9 -1.35 7.50 12.34
CA ILE A 9 -1.21 8.53 11.30
C ILE A 9 -1.96 8.15 10.03
N LEU A 10 -1.94 6.88 9.63
CA LEU A 10 -2.78 6.36 8.55
C LEU A 10 -4.26 6.62 8.84
N GLU A 11 -4.72 6.31 10.05
CA GLU A 11 -6.09 6.59 10.48
C GLU A 11 -6.43 8.08 10.33
N LYS A 12 -5.55 8.99 10.80
CA LYS A 12 -5.74 10.44 10.65
C LYS A 12 -5.77 10.89 9.18
N LEU A 13 -4.95 10.29 8.32
CA LEU A 13 -4.95 10.55 6.87
C LEU A 13 -6.28 10.10 6.27
N ILE A 14 -6.65 8.85 6.47
CA ILE A 14 -7.85 8.23 5.90
C ILE A 14 -9.09 9.03 6.33
N LYS A 15 -9.28 9.29 7.62
CA LYS A 15 -10.42 10.09 8.12
C LYS A 15 -10.53 11.46 7.47
N LYS A 16 -9.40 12.11 7.19
CA LYS A 16 -9.37 13.42 6.53
C LYS A 16 -9.78 13.32 5.05
N TYR A 17 -9.33 12.28 4.36
CA TYR A 17 -9.61 12.08 2.93
C TYR A 17 -10.96 11.42 2.69
N GLU A 18 -11.50 10.72 3.67
CA GLU A 18 -12.84 10.18 3.65
C GLU A 18 -13.88 11.28 3.44
N TYR A 19 -13.73 12.44 4.09
CA TYR A 19 -14.65 13.56 3.88
C TYR A 19 -14.56 14.19 2.48
N LEU A 20 -13.36 14.24 1.90
CA LEU A 20 -13.08 14.98 0.66
C LEU A 20 -13.19 14.11 -0.60
N TYR A 21 -12.88 12.82 -0.48
CA TYR A 21 -12.57 11.94 -1.59
C TYR A 21 -13.00 10.48 -1.30
N LYS A 22 -14.11 10.27 -0.57
CA LYS A 22 -14.58 8.94 -0.15
C LYS A 22 -14.60 7.89 -1.29
N PRO A 23 -15.20 8.14 -2.47
CA PRO A 23 -15.37 7.09 -3.47
C PRO A 23 -14.04 6.53 -4.00
N ILE A 24 -13.06 7.41 -4.24
CA ILE A 24 -11.74 6.99 -4.73
C ILE A 24 -10.90 6.35 -3.63
N LEU A 25 -11.13 6.75 -2.37
CA LEU A 25 -10.50 6.16 -1.20
C LEU A 25 -11.02 4.74 -0.94
N ASP A 26 -12.33 4.57 -0.98
CA ASP A 26 -13.01 3.30 -0.81
C ASP A 26 -12.60 2.29 -1.90
N ASP A 27 -12.50 2.74 -3.17
CA ASP A 27 -12.01 1.90 -4.27
C ASP A 27 -10.54 1.50 -4.09
N TYR A 28 -9.67 2.45 -3.76
CA TYR A 28 -8.26 2.17 -3.49
C TYR A 28 -8.10 1.16 -2.36
N ILE A 29 -8.75 1.41 -1.21
CA ILE A 29 -8.68 0.57 -0.02
C ILE A 29 -9.20 -0.84 -0.33
N SER A 30 -10.33 -0.96 -1.04
CA SER A 30 -10.92 -2.25 -1.39
C SER A 30 -10.03 -3.06 -2.32
N ASN A 31 -9.52 -2.44 -3.40
CA ASN A 31 -8.66 -3.09 -4.36
C ASN A 31 -7.32 -3.50 -3.74
N PHE A 32 -6.76 -2.61 -2.91
CA PHE A 32 -5.53 -2.85 -2.18
C PHE A 32 -5.68 -4.05 -1.24
N THR A 33 -6.67 -4.00 -0.35
CA THR A 33 -6.92 -5.06 0.63
C THR A 33 -7.19 -6.41 -0.03
N ARG A 34 -7.99 -6.44 -1.11
CA ARG A 34 -8.22 -7.66 -1.88
C ARG A 34 -6.90 -8.26 -2.38
N THR A 35 -6.07 -7.45 -3.04
CA THR A 35 -4.81 -7.91 -3.65
C THR A 35 -3.87 -8.54 -2.62
N PHE A 36 -3.67 -7.86 -1.49
CA PHE A 36 -2.74 -8.32 -0.46
C PHE A 36 -3.27 -9.54 0.30
N LEU A 37 -4.57 -9.59 0.60
CA LEU A 37 -5.17 -10.78 1.20
C LEU A 37 -5.02 -12.00 0.28
N GLU A 38 -5.29 -11.87 -1.01
CA GLU A 38 -5.12 -12.97 -1.96
C GLU A 38 -3.66 -13.44 -2.07
N TYR A 39 -2.70 -12.52 -2.00
CA TYR A 39 -1.28 -12.87 -1.94
C TYR A 39 -0.92 -13.63 -0.68
N ILE A 40 -1.33 -13.13 0.49
CA ILE A 40 -1.08 -13.79 1.77
C ILE A 40 -1.68 -15.20 1.76
N LEU A 41 -2.94 -15.33 1.35
CA LEU A 41 -3.64 -16.62 1.25
C LEU A 41 -2.95 -17.60 0.29
N THR A 42 -2.42 -17.09 -0.83
CA THR A 42 -1.66 -17.91 -1.79
C THR A 42 -0.37 -18.44 -1.17
N ILE A 43 0.32 -17.61 -0.39
CA ILE A 43 1.54 -18.01 0.34
C ILE A 43 1.16 -19.01 1.44
N GLU A 44 0.12 -18.76 2.23
CA GLU A 44 -0.38 -19.72 3.24
C GLU A 44 -0.67 -21.10 2.60
N MET A 45 -1.33 -21.12 1.43
CA MET A 45 -1.59 -22.37 0.71
C MET A 45 -0.32 -23.09 0.25
N LYS A 46 0.73 -22.35 -0.15
CA LYS A 46 2.04 -22.93 -0.48
C LYS A 46 2.64 -23.63 0.74
N TYR A 47 2.64 -22.98 1.90
CA TYR A 47 3.17 -23.59 3.13
C TYR A 47 2.29 -24.72 3.68
N HIS A 48 0.98 -24.68 3.47
CA HIS A 48 0.08 -25.79 3.78
C HIS A 48 0.40 -27.05 2.97
N LEU A 49 0.66 -26.87 1.67
CA LEU A 49 0.93 -27.97 0.76
C LEU A 49 2.41 -28.41 0.73
N ASN A 50 3.33 -27.56 1.17
CA ASN A 50 4.79 -27.72 1.10
C ASN A 50 5.35 -27.83 -0.33
N TYR A 51 4.72 -27.18 -1.32
CA TYR A 51 5.27 -27.07 -2.68
C TYR A 51 4.69 -25.87 -3.44
N GLU A 52 5.42 -25.38 -4.43
CA GLU A 52 5.05 -24.24 -5.26
C GLU A 52 3.92 -24.52 -6.24
N ARG A 53 3.35 -23.47 -6.82
CA ARG A 53 2.39 -23.65 -7.92
C ARG A 53 3.13 -24.24 -9.13
N PHE A 54 2.59 -25.33 -9.68
CA PHE A 54 3.16 -26.07 -10.82
C PHE A 54 4.47 -26.83 -10.56
N GLU A 55 4.94 -26.88 -9.32
CA GLU A 55 6.06 -27.74 -8.95
C GLU A 55 5.66 -29.22 -9.02
N ARG A 56 6.51 -30.06 -9.64
CA ARG A 56 6.26 -31.50 -9.74
C ARG A 56 6.55 -32.15 -8.39
N TYR A 57 5.50 -32.73 -7.80
CA TYR A 57 5.62 -33.45 -6.54
C TYR A 57 6.35 -34.79 -6.73
N LEU A 58 7.42 -35.03 -5.96
CA LEU A 58 8.28 -36.21 -6.09
C LEU A 58 7.88 -37.39 -5.19
N SER A 59 7.01 -37.21 -4.19
CA SER A 59 6.67 -38.26 -3.21
C SER A 59 5.21 -38.73 -3.27
N ASN A 60 4.98 -40.03 -3.05
CA ASN A 60 3.70 -40.71 -3.29
C ASN A 60 2.77 -40.82 -2.07
N SER A 61 3.11 -40.24 -0.91
CA SER A 61 2.47 -40.62 0.37
C SER A 61 1.27 -39.79 0.83
N SER A 62 0.93 -38.66 0.20
CA SER A 62 -0.39 -38.04 0.35
C SER A 62 -0.67 -37.09 -0.81
N ARG A 63 -1.69 -37.41 -1.63
CA ARG A 63 -2.01 -36.66 -2.84
C ARG A 63 -2.99 -35.52 -2.55
N ASN A 64 -2.50 -34.44 -1.94
CA ASN A 64 -3.27 -33.19 -1.86
C ASN A 64 -2.85 -32.23 -2.97
N TYR A 65 -3.80 -31.49 -3.52
CA TYR A 65 -3.55 -30.57 -4.63
C TYR A 65 -4.38 -29.30 -4.51
N ARG A 66 -3.91 -28.20 -5.09
CA ARG A 66 -4.71 -26.98 -5.24
C ARG A 66 -5.94 -27.26 -6.12
N ASN A 67 -7.12 -26.84 -5.68
CA ASN A 67 -8.41 -27.10 -6.31
C ASN A 67 -9.22 -25.81 -6.51
N GLY A 68 -8.60 -24.83 -7.15
CA GLY A 68 -9.22 -23.53 -7.45
C GLY A 68 -9.42 -22.65 -6.22
N PHE A 69 -10.45 -21.79 -6.29
CA PHE A 69 -10.73 -20.77 -5.28
C PHE A 69 -12.23 -20.75 -4.93
N SER A 70 -12.55 -20.39 -3.68
CA SER A 70 -13.89 -19.98 -3.25
C SER A 70 -13.96 -18.48 -3.05
N LYS A 71 -15.04 -17.85 -3.49
CA LYS A 71 -15.31 -16.43 -3.22
C LYS A 71 -15.80 -16.27 -1.79
N LYS A 72 -15.22 -15.32 -1.05
CA LYS A 72 -15.70 -14.90 0.27
C LYS A 72 -15.85 -13.38 0.27
N GLN A 73 -17.00 -12.90 0.69
CA GLN A 73 -17.23 -11.48 0.91
C GLN A 73 -16.81 -11.14 2.35
N LEU A 74 -15.85 -10.23 2.46
CA LEU A 74 -15.35 -9.70 3.72
C LEU A 74 -15.89 -8.29 3.92
N HIS A 75 -16.03 -7.91 5.19
CA HIS A 75 -16.47 -6.60 5.63
C HIS A 75 -15.31 -5.89 6.32
N MET A 76 -15.01 -4.68 5.90
CA MET A 76 -13.98 -3.82 6.49
C MET A 76 -14.59 -2.44 6.71
N ASN A 77 -15.04 -2.17 7.92
CA ASN A 77 -15.94 -1.06 8.23
C ASN A 77 -17.13 -1.05 7.25
N ASP A 78 -17.31 0.04 6.51
CA ASP A 78 -18.39 0.21 5.53
C ASP A 78 -18.10 -0.45 4.17
N LEU A 79 -16.91 -1.03 3.98
CA LEU A 79 -16.47 -1.61 2.72
C LEU A 79 -16.79 -3.10 2.63
N LYS A 80 -17.26 -3.52 1.45
CA LYS A 80 -17.46 -4.93 1.09
C LYS A 80 -16.37 -5.34 0.10
N ILE A 81 -15.57 -6.32 0.48
CA ILE A 81 -14.40 -6.76 -0.28
C ILE A 81 -14.58 -8.21 -0.68
N LEU A 82 -14.64 -8.48 -1.97
CA LEU A 82 -14.74 -9.84 -2.50
C LEU A 82 -13.33 -10.43 -2.70
N VAL A 83 -13.03 -11.50 -1.97
CA VAL A 83 -11.70 -12.14 -1.96
C VAL A 83 -11.80 -13.58 -2.44
N ASN A 84 -10.82 -14.03 -3.23
CA ASN A 84 -10.68 -15.41 -3.65
C ASN A 84 -9.81 -16.20 -2.66
N ILE A 85 -10.41 -17.14 -1.93
CA ILE A 85 -9.71 -18.00 -0.98
C ILE A 85 -9.28 -19.28 -1.70
N PRO A 86 -7.98 -19.62 -1.70
CA PRO A 86 -7.49 -20.84 -2.34
C PRO A 86 -8.01 -22.07 -1.61
N ARG A 87 -8.25 -23.13 -2.36
CA ARG A 87 -8.72 -24.42 -1.83
C ARG A 87 -7.75 -25.54 -2.17
N ASP A 88 -7.67 -26.51 -1.28
CA ASP A 88 -7.04 -27.78 -1.53
C ASP A 88 -8.10 -28.87 -1.82
N ARG A 89 -7.67 -29.96 -2.46
CA ARG A 89 -8.55 -31.06 -2.89
C ARG A 89 -9.14 -31.81 -1.70
N ASN A 90 -8.36 -31.95 -0.64
CA ASN A 90 -8.77 -32.64 0.56
C ASN A 90 -9.61 -31.76 1.50
N GLY A 91 -9.71 -30.45 1.22
CA GLY A 91 -10.45 -29.50 2.06
C GLY A 91 -9.84 -29.30 3.44
N ALA A 92 -8.54 -29.58 3.60
CA ALA A 92 -7.81 -29.49 4.85
C ALA A 92 -7.12 -28.13 5.05
N PHE A 93 -7.12 -27.26 4.03
CA PHE A 93 -6.54 -25.92 4.16
C PHE A 93 -7.36 -25.04 5.10
N GLU A 94 -6.71 -24.56 6.15
CA GLU A 94 -7.24 -23.55 7.05
C GLU A 94 -6.35 -22.31 7.00
N SER A 95 -6.93 -21.18 6.58
CA SER A 95 -6.22 -19.91 6.56
C SER A 95 -5.98 -19.41 7.99
N LYS A 96 -4.76 -18.91 8.23
CA LYS A 96 -4.36 -18.35 9.52
C LYS A 96 -4.76 -16.87 9.64
N ILE A 97 -4.65 -16.11 8.55
CA ILE A 97 -5.04 -14.69 8.52
C ILE A 97 -6.55 -14.48 8.59
N ILE A 98 -7.34 -15.32 7.91
CA ILE A 98 -8.81 -15.23 7.88
C ILE A 98 -9.39 -16.58 8.29
N SER A 99 -9.92 -16.66 9.51
CA SER A 99 -10.50 -17.90 10.01
C SER A 99 -11.74 -18.32 9.20
N LYS A 100 -12.10 -19.61 9.31
CA LYS A 100 -13.34 -20.14 8.73
C LYS A 100 -14.53 -19.36 9.28
N TYR A 101 -15.48 -19.01 8.41
CA TYR A 101 -16.66 -18.19 8.72
C TYR A 101 -16.41 -16.73 9.18
N GLN A 102 -15.17 -16.33 9.46
CA GLN A 102 -14.87 -14.93 9.80
C GLN A 102 -15.13 -14.02 8.60
N VAL A 103 -16.12 -13.12 8.69
CA VAL A 103 -16.44 -12.17 7.61
C VAL A 103 -15.96 -10.76 7.91
N ASP A 104 -15.77 -10.39 9.18
CA ASP A 104 -15.28 -9.07 9.59
C ASP A 104 -13.75 -9.06 9.70
N ILE A 105 -13.13 -8.11 8.99
CA ILE A 105 -11.69 -7.85 8.97
C ILE A 105 -11.36 -6.40 9.36
N SER A 106 -12.31 -5.64 9.91
CA SER A 106 -12.13 -4.23 10.29
C SER A 106 -10.94 -4.03 11.24
N ARG A 107 -10.70 -5.00 12.13
CA ARG A 107 -9.52 -5.02 13.02
C ARG A 107 -8.18 -4.95 12.29
N PHE A 108 -8.14 -5.33 11.02
CA PHE A 108 -6.92 -5.38 10.20
C PHE A 108 -6.77 -4.21 9.24
N GLU A 109 -7.74 -3.29 9.14
CA GLU A 109 -7.75 -2.23 8.12
C GLU A 109 -6.43 -1.48 8.03
N TYR A 110 -6.01 -0.79 9.10
CA TYR A 110 -4.78 0.00 9.08
C TYR A 110 -3.52 -0.84 8.97
N ARG A 111 -3.56 -2.11 9.42
CA ARG A 111 -2.43 -3.04 9.27
C ARG A 111 -2.28 -3.45 7.80
N LEU A 112 -3.39 -3.80 7.14
CA LEU A 112 -3.40 -4.15 5.72
C LEU A 112 -2.96 -2.95 4.90
N LEU A 113 -3.54 -1.78 5.13
CA LEU A 113 -3.16 -0.55 4.43
C LEU A 113 -1.70 -0.16 4.66
N SER A 114 -1.14 -0.44 5.84
CA SER A 114 0.28 -0.19 6.10
C SER A 114 1.23 -1.05 5.26
N LEU A 115 0.81 -2.26 4.83
CA LEU A 115 1.56 -3.05 3.85
C LEU A 115 1.64 -2.36 2.47
N GLY A 116 0.78 -1.37 2.22
CA GLY A 116 0.74 -0.60 0.97
C GLY A 116 1.57 0.66 0.97
N ILE A 117 2.21 0.95 2.09
CA ILE A 117 3.09 2.11 2.22
C ILE A 117 4.38 1.79 1.49
N ASN A 118 4.63 2.53 0.43
CA ASN A 118 5.87 2.49 -0.31
C ASN A 118 7.04 3.09 0.49
N ASN A 119 8.26 2.69 0.13
CA ASN A 119 9.53 3.14 0.73
C ASN A 119 9.71 2.76 2.21
N LEU A 120 8.97 1.74 2.67
CA LEU A 120 9.35 1.03 3.88
C LEU A 120 10.51 0.07 3.58
N GLN A 121 11.35 -0.15 4.59
CA GLN A 121 12.38 -1.19 4.55
C GLN A 121 11.74 -2.58 4.71
N LEU A 122 12.40 -3.63 4.22
CA LEU A 122 11.89 -5.02 4.34
C LEU A 122 11.55 -5.39 5.79
N ASN A 123 12.42 -5.03 6.73
CA ASN A 123 12.23 -5.27 8.16
C ASN A 123 11.04 -4.49 8.77
N GLU A 124 10.57 -3.40 8.13
CA GLU A 124 9.39 -2.66 8.56
C GLU A 124 8.12 -3.39 8.13
N TYR A 125 8.11 -4.02 6.95
CA TYR A 125 7.01 -4.90 6.53
C TYR A 125 6.94 -6.17 7.39
N GLU A 126 8.07 -6.80 7.71
CA GLU A 126 8.11 -7.95 8.62
C GLU A 126 7.49 -7.59 9.98
N LYS A 127 7.84 -6.42 10.52
CA LYS A 127 7.24 -5.87 11.75
C LYS A 127 5.74 -5.66 11.63
N ILE A 128 5.25 -5.12 10.52
CA ILE A 128 3.81 -4.99 10.29
C ILE A 128 3.14 -6.38 10.29
N LEU A 129 3.78 -7.38 9.68
CA LEU A 129 3.29 -8.75 9.55
C LEU A 129 3.32 -9.55 10.85
N GLU A 130 4.21 -9.24 11.79
CA GLU A 130 4.18 -9.82 13.14
C GLU A 130 2.78 -9.68 13.75
N ASP A 131 2.20 -8.48 13.68
CA ASP A 131 0.90 -8.14 14.30
C ASP A 131 -0.29 -8.93 13.70
N PHE A 132 -0.14 -9.52 12.52
CA PHE A 132 -1.18 -10.37 11.91
C PHE A 132 -1.19 -11.78 12.48
N TYR A 133 -0.01 -12.26 12.88
CA TYR A 133 0.22 -13.64 13.30
C TYR A 133 0.67 -13.75 14.76
N ASP A 134 0.47 -12.71 15.58
CA ASP A 134 0.93 -12.60 16.99
C ASP A 134 0.63 -13.82 17.88
N ILE A 135 -0.31 -14.68 17.49
CA ILE A 135 -0.70 -15.90 18.22
C ILE A 135 0.17 -17.12 17.86
N TYR A 136 0.89 -17.08 16.74
CA TYR A 136 1.56 -18.24 16.18
C TYR A 136 3.11 -18.15 16.29
N ASN A 137 3.65 -18.67 17.39
CA ASN A 137 5.09 -18.83 17.59
C ASN A 137 5.61 -20.15 16.98
N ASP A 138 5.70 -20.22 15.65
CA ASP A 138 6.30 -21.36 14.93
C ASP A 138 7.22 -20.86 13.80
N LYS A 139 8.34 -21.56 13.58
CA LYS A 139 9.32 -21.33 12.49
C LYS A 139 8.66 -21.26 11.11
N THR A 140 7.54 -21.98 10.93
CA THR A 140 6.74 -21.92 9.70
C THR A 140 6.12 -20.54 9.48
N ILE A 141 5.64 -19.88 10.54
CA ILE A 141 5.11 -18.51 10.47
C ILE A 141 6.23 -17.51 10.17
N ASP A 142 7.42 -17.69 10.73
CA ASP A 142 8.56 -16.81 10.42
C ASP A 142 8.88 -16.81 8.91
N LYS A 143 9.01 -18.00 8.33
CA LYS A 143 9.25 -18.16 6.88
C LYS A 143 8.12 -17.57 6.05
N LEU A 144 6.86 -17.83 6.45
CA LEU A 144 5.68 -17.26 5.82
C LEU A 144 5.72 -15.72 5.84
N ARG A 145 6.00 -15.10 6.98
CA ARG A 145 6.05 -13.64 7.14
C ARG A 145 7.13 -13.03 6.26
N ASN A 146 8.33 -13.60 6.25
CA ASN A 146 9.43 -13.10 5.43
C ASN A 146 9.10 -13.20 3.93
N GLU A 147 8.49 -14.31 3.50
CA GLU A 147 8.06 -14.47 2.11
C GLU A 147 6.94 -13.48 1.73
N ILE A 148 5.98 -13.24 2.62
CA ILE A 148 4.94 -12.21 2.42
C ILE A 148 5.60 -10.84 2.31
N ALA A 149 6.53 -10.49 3.21
CA ALA A 149 7.21 -9.20 3.21
C ALA A 149 7.98 -8.96 1.90
N LEU A 150 8.71 -9.97 1.41
CA LEU A 150 9.41 -9.90 0.13
C LEU A 150 8.43 -9.70 -1.03
N LYS A 151 7.34 -10.46 -1.06
CA LYS A 151 6.35 -10.34 -2.14
C LYS A 151 5.62 -8.99 -2.12
N VAL A 152 5.35 -8.45 -0.93
CA VAL A 152 4.81 -7.09 -0.74
C VAL A 152 5.78 -6.06 -1.31
N TYR A 153 7.05 -6.18 -0.94
CA TYR A 153 8.11 -5.29 -1.40
C TYR A 153 8.21 -5.29 -2.93
N ASP A 154 8.30 -6.48 -3.54
CA ASP A 154 8.41 -6.65 -4.99
C ASP A 154 7.17 -6.11 -5.73
N TYR A 155 5.96 -6.37 -5.20
CA TYR A 155 4.73 -5.84 -5.78
C TYR A 155 4.74 -4.31 -5.80
N LEU A 156 5.12 -3.67 -4.68
CA LEU A 156 5.16 -2.21 -4.60
C LEU A 156 6.24 -1.61 -5.50
N GLU A 157 7.42 -2.23 -5.59
CA GLU A 157 8.46 -1.79 -6.53
C GLU A 157 8.01 -1.90 -7.99
N ASN A 158 7.34 -2.99 -8.36
CA ASN A 158 6.78 -3.13 -9.72
C ASN A 158 5.67 -2.10 -9.98
N LYS A 159 4.76 -1.89 -9.01
CA LYS A 159 3.71 -0.89 -9.11
C LYS A 159 4.27 0.52 -9.30
N LYS A 160 5.40 0.86 -8.69
CA LYS A 160 6.10 2.14 -8.94
C LYS A 160 6.57 2.28 -10.38
N GLN A 161 6.94 1.20 -11.06
CA GLN A 161 7.34 1.23 -12.47
C GLN A 161 6.13 1.44 -13.39
N GLU A 162 4.97 0.86 -13.05
CA GLU A 162 3.72 1.03 -13.80
C GLU A 162 3.21 2.49 -13.81
N LEU A 163 3.58 3.30 -12.80
CA LEU A 163 3.24 4.73 -12.72
C LEU A 163 3.78 5.57 -13.90
N ASN A 164 4.68 5.02 -14.71
CA ASN A 164 5.24 5.68 -15.89
C ASN A 164 4.20 5.87 -17.03
N ASN A 165 3.10 5.10 -17.02
CA ASN A 165 2.15 5.03 -18.15
C ASN A 165 0.77 5.68 -17.88
N ILE A 166 0.68 6.62 -16.93
CA ILE A 166 -0.60 7.24 -16.53
C ILE A 166 -0.66 8.69 -17.00
N ASP A 167 -1.69 9.06 -17.77
CA ASP A 167 -1.96 10.46 -18.13
C ASP A 167 -2.38 11.27 -16.89
N VAL A 168 -1.53 12.22 -16.47
CA VAL A 168 -1.75 13.04 -15.28
C VAL A 168 -1.77 14.54 -15.65
N ASP A 169 -2.84 15.23 -15.26
CA ASP A 169 -2.99 16.69 -15.32
C ASP A 169 -2.44 17.35 -14.04
N GLN A 170 -2.77 16.79 -12.88
CA GLN A 170 -2.38 17.34 -11.57
C GLN A 170 -1.98 16.26 -10.58
N ILE A 171 -0.96 16.56 -9.78
CA ILE A 171 -0.56 15.73 -8.63
C ILE A 171 -0.84 16.50 -7.34
N PHE A 172 -1.52 15.83 -6.41
CA PHE A 172 -1.76 16.28 -5.06
C PHE A 172 -0.98 15.41 -4.08
N ILE A 173 -0.15 16.05 -3.26
CA ILE A 173 0.62 15.39 -2.20
C ILE A 173 0.25 16.03 -0.88
N ASP A 174 -0.11 15.22 0.10
CA ASP A 174 -0.39 15.66 1.46
C ASP A 174 0.10 14.60 2.44
N GLY A 175 0.39 14.99 3.67
CA GLY A 175 0.97 14.08 4.64
C GLY A 175 0.96 14.61 6.05
N PHE A 176 1.39 13.75 6.95
CA PHE A 176 1.63 14.06 8.35
C PHE A 176 3.03 13.59 8.74
N SER A 177 3.65 14.33 9.66
CA SER A 177 4.90 13.91 10.28
C SER A 177 4.68 12.59 11.03
N LEU A 178 5.56 11.63 10.74
CA LEU A 178 5.64 10.31 11.35
C LEU A 178 6.69 10.31 12.47
N SER A 179 7.83 10.95 12.26
CA SER A 179 8.82 11.23 13.29
C SER A 179 9.65 12.44 12.84
N THR A 180 10.68 12.82 13.61
CA THR A 180 11.67 13.81 13.16
C THR A 180 12.12 13.47 11.75
N ASN A 181 11.87 14.40 10.82
CA ASN A 181 12.22 14.29 9.41
C ASN A 181 11.64 13.08 8.65
N ARG A 182 10.64 12.37 9.18
CA ARG A 182 9.91 11.32 8.44
C ARG A 182 8.45 11.70 8.27
N TYR A 183 7.90 11.51 7.07
CA TYR A 183 6.52 11.86 6.76
C TYR A 183 5.81 10.69 6.10
N LEU A 184 4.57 10.43 6.50
CA LEU A 184 3.66 9.57 5.76
C LEU A 184 2.79 10.44 4.86
N THR A 185 2.84 10.21 3.56
CA THR A 185 2.11 10.97 2.56
C THR A 185 1.12 10.10 1.79
N ILE A 186 0.07 10.73 1.29
CA ILE A 186 -0.81 10.22 0.26
C ILE A 186 -0.55 10.99 -1.03
N VAL A 187 -0.51 10.28 -2.15
CA VAL A 187 -0.40 10.89 -3.48
C VAL A 187 -1.67 10.60 -4.27
N ILE A 188 -2.29 11.66 -4.76
CA ILE A 188 -3.50 11.62 -5.57
C ILE A 188 -3.19 12.28 -6.89
N THR A 189 -3.54 11.64 -7.99
CA THR A 189 -3.47 12.22 -9.32
C THR A 189 -4.85 12.62 -9.81
N LYS A 190 -4.86 13.57 -10.73
CA LYS A 190 -6.00 13.92 -11.55
C LYS A 190 -5.61 13.69 -13.00
N SER A 191 -6.39 12.91 -13.75
CA SER A 191 -6.17 12.71 -15.18
C SER A 191 -6.62 13.92 -16.00
N LEU A 192 -6.28 13.94 -17.30
CA LEU A 192 -6.78 14.93 -18.26
C LEU A 192 -8.32 14.95 -18.33
N ASP A 193 -8.96 13.80 -18.16
CA ASP A 193 -10.42 13.65 -18.08
C ASP A 193 -11.00 14.06 -16.71
N LYS A 194 -10.18 14.70 -15.87
CA LYS A 194 -10.51 15.18 -14.52
C LYS A 194 -10.89 14.09 -13.53
N GLN A 195 -10.55 12.83 -13.80
CA GLN A 195 -10.76 11.74 -12.85
C GLN A 195 -9.65 11.73 -11.80
N LEU A 196 -10.04 11.62 -10.52
CA LEU A 196 -9.10 11.54 -9.43
C LEU A 196 -8.79 10.08 -9.11
N THR A 197 -7.51 9.79 -8.84
CA THR A 197 -7.05 8.45 -8.50
C THR A 197 -6.03 8.54 -7.37
N ILE A 198 -6.18 7.71 -6.34
CA ILE A 198 -5.14 7.56 -5.32
C ILE A 198 -4.06 6.66 -5.89
N LEU A 199 -2.83 7.17 -6.00
CA LEU A 199 -1.69 6.35 -6.40
C LEU A 199 -1.22 5.46 -5.25
N GLY A 200 -1.27 5.99 -4.02
CA GLY A 200 -0.99 5.24 -2.80
C GLY A 200 -0.42 6.08 -1.66
N PHE A 201 0.28 5.39 -0.77
CA PHE A 201 0.92 5.97 0.40
C PHE A 201 2.44 5.80 0.34
N TRP A 202 3.19 6.79 0.82
CA TRP A 202 4.65 6.76 0.83
C TRP A 202 5.21 7.26 2.15
N VAL A 203 6.28 6.62 2.61
CA VAL A 203 7.13 7.18 3.64
C VAL A 203 8.28 7.94 3.01
N ILE A 204 8.47 9.16 3.51
CA ILE A 204 9.50 10.09 3.08
C ILE A 204 10.51 10.21 4.22
N ASN A 205 11.77 9.80 4.00
CA ASN A 205 12.84 9.80 4.99
C ASN A 205 13.82 10.96 4.77
N ASN A 206 13.80 11.95 5.64
CA ASN A 206 14.55 13.19 5.52
C ASN A 206 14.16 14.04 4.31
N LEU A 207 14.36 15.36 4.43
CA LEU A 207 14.10 16.33 3.36
C LEU A 207 15.07 16.25 2.19
N GLN A 208 16.05 15.35 2.28
CA GLN A 208 16.98 15.01 1.21
C GLN A 208 16.51 13.80 0.40
N ASN A 209 15.45 13.09 0.80
CA ASN A 209 14.96 11.94 0.02
C ASN A 209 14.36 12.42 -1.29
N LYS A 210 15.17 12.43 -2.35
CA LYS A 210 14.76 12.84 -3.69
C LYS A 210 13.66 11.97 -4.29
N TRP A 211 13.14 10.96 -3.61
CA TRP A 211 12.15 10.03 -4.15
C TRP A 211 10.92 10.75 -4.76
N TRP A 212 10.45 11.85 -4.17
CA TRP A 212 9.33 12.62 -4.74
C TRP A 212 9.79 13.35 -6.00
N ASN A 213 11.04 13.82 -6.07
CA ASN A 213 11.64 14.31 -7.30
C ASN A 213 11.76 13.16 -8.30
N ASP A 214 12.08 11.94 -7.89
CA ASP A 214 12.16 10.78 -8.79
C ASP A 214 10.77 10.43 -9.35
N ILE A 215 9.71 10.53 -8.55
CA ILE A 215 8.34 10.35 -9.04
C ILE A 215 7.90 11.50 -9.93
N ILE A 216 8.12 12.75 -9.50
CA ILE A 216 7.78 13.92 -10.30
C ILE A 216 8.59 13.91 -11.60
N ALA A 217 9.86 13.51 -11.57
CA ALA A 217 10.74 13.34 -12.73
C ALA A 217 10.24 12.26 -13.66
N LYS A 218 9.91 11.07 -13.14
CA LYS A 218 9.37 9.98 -13.95
C LYS A 218 8.04 10.38 -14.60
N ILE A 219 7.14 10.99 -13.84
CA ILE A 219 5.86 11.45 -14.37
C ILE A 219 6.09 12.56 -15.41
N ALA A 220 6.94 13.56 -15.14
CA ALA A 220 7.25 14.64 -16.08
C ALA A 220 7.94 14.14 -17.36
N MET A 221 8.83 13.15 -17.25
CA MET A 221 9.57 12.59 -18.39
C MET A 221 8.64 11.90 -19.39
N HIS A 222 7.63 11.19 -18.89
CA HIS A 222 6.65 10.49 -19.72
C HIS A 222 5.43 11.35 -20.07
N HIS A 223 5.15 12.38 -19.28
CA HIS A 223 3.99 13.27 -19.43
C HIS A 223 4.45 14.74 -19.37
N PRO A 224 5.19 15.23 -20.39
CA PRO A 224 5.69 16.61 -20.42
C PRO A 224 4.57 17.66 -20.47
N GLN A 225 3.33 17.22 -20.70
CA GLN A 225 2.10 18.02 -20.61
C GLN A 225 1.56 18.22 -19.19
N VAL A 226 2.14 17.65 -18.12
CA VAL A 226 1.67 17.91 -16.75
C VAL A 226 1.82 19.40 -16.44
N ILE A 227 0.70 20.13 -16.38
CA ILE A 227 0.66 21.60 -16.36
C ILE A 227 0.87 22.15 -14.93
N SER A 228 0.53 21.38 -13.90
CA SER A 228 0.61 21.85 -12.52
C SER A 228 0.76 20.75 -11.47
N TYR A 229 1.62 20.99 -10.49
CA TYR A 229 1.84 20.15 -9.31
C TYR A 229 1.29 20.89 -8.09
N LYS A 230 0.22 20.40 -7.49
CA LYS A 230 -0.40 21.06 -6.34
C LYS A 230 -0.01 20.34 -5.06
N ILE A 231 0.94 20.91 -4.35
CA ILE A 231 1.53 20.29 -3.18
C ILE A 231 0.90 20.91 -1.91
N LEU A 232 0.27 20.07 -1.09
CA LEU A 232 -0.50 20.47 0.09
C LEU A 232 0.10 19.88 1.37
N PHE A 233 1.05 20.57 2.01
CA PHE A 233 1.62 20.09 3.28
C PHE A 233 1.02 20.79 4.51
N LYS A 234 0.93 20.04 5.61
CA LYS A 234 0.53 20.55 6.92
C LYS A 234 1.76 20.68 7.82
N ASN A 235 2.07 21.92 8.22
CA ASN A 235 2.99 22.27 9.30
C ASN A 235 4.45 21.76 9.19
N ASP A 236 5.11 21.91 8.03
CA ASP A 236 6.57 21.83 7.98
C ASP A 236 7.14 22.75 6.91
N ASP A 237 7.57 23.95 7.33
CA ASP A 237 8.18 24.95 6.44
C ASP A 237 9.51 24.44 5.84
N GLU A 238 10.17 23.49 6.52
CA GLU A 238 11.42 22.87 6.09
C GLU A 238 11.19 21.97 4.85
N LEU A 239 10.09 21.21 4.82
CA LEU A 239 9.70 20.39 3.66
C LEU A 239 9.24 21.25 2.48
N LEU A 240 8.52 22.33 2.77
CA LEU A 240 8.14 23.34 1.79
C LEU A 240 9.38 23.99 1.12
N MET A 241 10.40 24.31 1.92
CA MET A 241 11.65 24.91 1.48
C MET A 241 12.48 23.94 0.62
N SER A 242 12.60 22.67 1.02
CA SER A 242 13.26 21.63 0.20
C SER A 242 12.58 21.48 -1.17
N LEU A 243 11.25 21.42 -1.18
CA LEU A 243 10.49 21.30 -2.43
C LEU A 243 10.66 22.52 -3.33
N LYS A 244 10.58 23.74 -2.78
CA LYS A 244 10.79 24.97 -3.55
C LYS A 244 12.17 25.00 -4.22
N ASN A 245 13.24 24.68 -3.48
CA ASN A 245 14.62 24.74 -3.96
C ASN A 245 14.93 23.73 -5.08
N HIS A 246 14.25 22.57 -5.09
CA HIS A 246 14.46 21.54 -6.11
C HIS A 246 13.50 21.66 -7.31
N SER A 247 12.29 22.16 -7.08
CA SER A 247 11.26 22.30 -8.11
C SER A 247 11.59 23.31 -9.22
N SER A 248 12.41 24.32 -8.94
CA SER A 248 12.74 25.40 -9.87
C SER A 248 13.80 25.03 -10.92
N ASN A 249 14.64 24.02 -10.65
CA ASN A 249 15.77 23.68 -11.54
C ASN A 249 15.49 22.48 -12.46
N ASP A 250 14.60 21.56 -12.05
CA ASP A 250 14.39 20.30 -12.79
C ASP A 250 13.09 20.29 -13.62
N PHE A 251 12.17 21.25 -13.41
CA PHE A 251 10.82 21.23 -14.02
C PHE A 251 10.35 22.59 -14.53
N GLU A 252 10.92 23.08 -15.64
CA GLU A 252 10.60 24.40 -16.23
C GLU A 252 9.11 24.63 -16.57
N ARG A 253 8.33 23.58 -16.81
CA ARG A 253 6.90 23.66 -17.18
C ARG A 253 5.91 23.42 -16.03
N ALA A 254 6.42 23.08 -14.86
CA ALA A 254 5.63 22.67 -13.71
C ALA A 254 5.22 23.87 -12.84
N ARG A 255 3.92 24.13 -12.70
CA ARG A 255 3.45 25.08 -11.67
C ARG A 255 3.30 24.41 -10.33
N PHE A 256 4.19 24.74 -9.39
CA PHE A 256 4.10 24.26 -8.00
C PHE A 256 3.23 25.18 -7.17
N ILE A 257 2.06 24.69 -6.75
CA ILE A 257 1.19 25.42 -5.82
C ILE A 257 1.39 24.83 -4.43
N PHE A 258 2.13 25.57 -3.60
CA PHE A 258 2.39 25.25 -2.21
C PHE A 258 1.37 25.95 -1.32
N ILE A 259 0.47 25.20 -0.67
CA ILE A 259 -0.51 25.81 0.25
C ILE A 259 -0.15 25.47 1.69
N ASN A 260 0.24 26.49 2.46
CA ASN A 260 0.37 26.38 3.90
C ASN A 260 -1.03 26.44 4.54
N LYS A 261 -1.43 25.35 5.19
CA LYS A 261 -2.76 25.23 5.82
C LYS A 261 -3.06 26.23 6.94
N ARG A 262 -2.08 26.98 7.46
CA ARG A 262 -2.36 28.11 8.37
C ARG A 262 -3.21 29.20 7.71
N ILE A 263 -3.19 29.29 6.38
CA ILE A 263 -3.88 30.33 5.58
C ILE A 263 -5.30 29.88 5.17
N LEU A 264 -5.63 28.59 5.30
CA LEU A 264 -6.93 28.01 4.90
C LEU A 264 -7.93 27.86 6.07
N LYS A 265 -7.68 28.51 7.20
CA LYS A 265 -8.60 28.56 8.35
C LYS A 265 -9.45 29.82 8.32
#